data_AF-A0A6G8NK22-F1
#
_entry.id   AF-A0A6G8NK22-F1
#
_cell.length_a   1.000
_cell.length_b   1.000
_cell.length_c   1.000
_cell.angle_alpha   90.00
_cell.angle_beta   90.00
_cell.angle_gamma   90.00
#
_symmetry.space_group_name_H-M   'P 1'
#
loop_
_entity.id
_entity.type
_entity.pdbx_description
1 polymer ?
#
loop_
_entity_poly.entity_id
_entity_poly.type
_entity_poly.pdbx_seq_one_letter_code
_entity_poly.pdbx_strand_id
1 'polypeptide(L)'
;MPRQPIRTTSPLEDKVRRLEDDLYMARAVIIDLMQPELERLLWGQVSCETFDEVRKWADVATESIIEFASRAEQPAEVNWDGRLRVLCPLCNRGPQSPYDNGFLLTEGLRRHLLGTYNSRQCSVFAAAHAMALDRARRAAGR
;
A
#
# COMPACT_ATOMS: atom_id res chain seq x y z
N MET A 1 -27.25 2.36 -4.14
CA MET A 1 -27.91 3.48 -4.85
C MET A 1 -26.91 4.07 -5.84
N PRO A 2 -27.23 4.22 -7.12
CA PRO A 2 -26.33 4.87 -8.07
C PRO A 2 -26.19 6.35 -7.69
N ARG A 3 -24.97 6.82 -7.45
CA ARG A 3 -24.69 8.26 -7.27
C ARG A 3 -25.10 8.98 -8.55
N GLN A 4 -26.02 9.94 -8.46
CA GLN A 4 -26.34 10.81 -9.58
C GLN A 4 -25.09 11.60 -10.00
N PRO A 5 -24.83 11.77 -11.31
CA PRO A 5 -23.67 12.54 -11.78
C PRO A 5 -23.90 14.03 -11.51
N ILE A 6 -23.17 14.59 -10.53
CA ILE A 6 -23.21 16.02 -10.21
C ILE A 6 -22.47 16.77 -11.34
N ARG A 7 -23.12 17.19 -12.44
CA ARG A 7 -22.41 17.89 -13.52
C ARG A 7 -21.62 19.10 -12.99
N THR A 8 -20.31 19.13 -13.23
CA THR A 8 -19.46 20.29 -12.89
C THR A 8 -19.65 21.42 -13.92
N THR A 9 -19.13 22.59 -13.61
CA THR A 9 -19.21 23.79 -14.47
C THR A 9 -18.44 23.64 -15.79
N SER A 10 -17.46 22.73 -15.86
CA SER A 10 -16.67 22.45 -17.07
C SER A 10 -16.67 20.96 -17.46
N PRO A 11 -16.74 20.61 -18.77
CA PRO A 11 -16.57 19.24 -19.26
C PRO A 11 -15.22 18.60 -18.86
N LEU A 12 -14.18 19.42 -18.67
CA LEU A 12 -12.87 18.95 -18.21
C LEU A 12 -12.90 18.54 -16.74
N GLU A 13 -13.53 19.35 -15.88
CA GLU A 13 -13.73 19.02 -14.47
C GLU A 13 -14.53 17.72 -14.31
N ASP A 14 -15.56 17.54 -15.14
CA ASP A 14 -16.38 16.33 -15.15
C ASP A 14 -15.55 15.09 -15.54
N LYS A 15 -14.62 15.26 -16.49
CA LYS A 15 -13.70 14.20 -16.91
C LYS A 15 -12.68 13.89 -15.81
N VAL A 16 -12.08 14.91 -15.19
CA VAL A 16 -11.12 14.75 -14.10
C VAL A 16 -11.76 13.97 -12.97
N ARG A 17 -12.94 14.38 -12.51
CA ARG A 17 -13.64 13.67 -11.43
C ARG A 17 -13.94 12.22 -11.76
N ARG A 18 -14.41 11.91 -12.99
CA ARG A 18 -14.64 10.51 -13.40
C ARG A 18 -13.36 9.69 -13.32
N LEU A 19 -12.24 10.24 -13.78
CA LEU A 19 -10.94 9.57 -13.71
C LEU A 19 -10.47 9.37 -12.26
N GLU A 20 -10.74 10.32 -11.37
CA GLU A 20 -10.45 10.18 -9.93
C GLU A 20 -11.30 9.09 -9.28
N ASP A 21 -12.60 9.03 -9.59
CA ASP A 21 -13.51 7.99 -9.12
C ASP A 21 -13.07 6.61 -9.64
N ASP A 22 -12.75 6.48 -10.93
CA ASP A 22 -12.27 5.24 -11.53
C ASP A 22 -10.94 4.79 -10.91
N LEU A 23 -10.02 5.73 -10.67
CA LEU A 23 -8.74 5.46 -10.01
C LEU A 23 -8.93 5.03 -8.55
N TYR A 24 -9.86 5.67 -7.83
CA TYR A 24 -10.22 5.25 -6.47
C TYR A 24 -10.76 3.83 -6.46
N MET A 25 -11.71 3.51 -7.35
CA MET A 25 -12.28 2.17 -7.46
C MET A 25 -11.22 1.13 -7.83
N ALA A 26 -10.32 1.44 -8.76
CA ALA A 26 -9.22 0.55 -9.13
C ALA A 26 -8.29 0.25 -7.94
N ARG A 27 -7.98 1.26 -7.12
CA ARG A 27 -7.17 1.08 -5.90
C ARG A 27 -7.90 0.26 -4.84
N ALA A 28 -9.20 0.49 -4.65
CA ALA A 28 -10.03 -0.29 -3.74
C ALA A 28 -10.04 -1.78 -4.14
N VAL A 29 -10.25 -2.08 -5.43
CA VAL A 29 -10.23 -3.45 -5.94
C VAL A 29 -8.87 -4.13 -5.73
N ILE A 30 -7.74 -3.41 -5.87
CA ILE A 30 -6.42 -3.95 -5.56
C ILE A 30 -6.33 -4.40 -4.10
N ILE A 31 -6.93 -3.66 -3.16
CA ILE A 31 -6.96 -4.01 -1.74
C ILE A 31 -7.88 -5.22 -1.51
N ASP A 32 -9.08 -5.20 -2.08
CA ASP A 32 -10.11 -6.24 -1.91
C ASP A 32 -9.69 -7.62 -2.46
N LEU A 33 -8.70 -7.66 -3.36
CA LEU A 33 -8.14 -8.91 -3.88
C LEU A 33 -7.06 -9.52 -2.98
N MET A 34 -6.67 -8.84 -1.89
CA MET A 34 -5.68 -9.35 -0.94
C MET A 34 -6.26 -10.43 -0.05
N GLN A 35 -5.38 -11.19 0.60
CA GLN A 35 -5.80 -12.13 1.63
C GLN A 35 -6.48 -11.37 2.78
N PRO A 36 -7.51 -11.94 3.44
CA PRO A 36 -8.35 -11.20 4.40
C PRO A 36 -7.59 -10.49 5.52
N GLU A 37 -6.50 -11.08 6.01
CA GLU A 37 -5.67 -10.45 7.04
C GLU A 37 -4.98 -9.19 6.52
N LEU A 38 -4.43 -9.23 5.30
CA LEU A 38 -3.71 -8.13 4.66
C LEU A 38 -4.68 -7.06 4.17
N GLU A 39 -5.81 -7.46 3.59
CA GLU A 39 -6.90 -6.59 3.18
C GLU A 39 -7.34 -5.68 4.34
N ARG A 40 -7.62 -6.27 5.51
CA ARG A 40 -8.03 -5.54 6.71
C ARG A 40 -6.97 -4.53 7.18
N LEU A 41 -5.68 -4.86 7.09
CA LEU A 41 -4.60 -3.94 7.45
C LEU A 41 -4.56 -2.73 6.50
N LEU A 42 -4.72 -2.98 5.21
CA LEU A 42 -4.72 -1.95 4.17
C LEU A 42 -5.95 -1.03 4.29
N TRP A 43 -7.12 -1.58 4.59
CA TRP A 43 -8.35 -0.79 4.81
C TRP A 43 -8.32 0.06 6.09
N GLY A 44 -7.39 -0.20 7.01
CA GLY A 44 -7.18 0.62 8.21
C GLY A 44 -6.93 2.11 7.92
N GLN A 45 -6.50 2.46 6.70
CA GLN A 45 -6.30 3.85 6.27
C GLN A 45 -7.59 4.67 6.18
N VAL A 46 -8.76 4.03 6.08
CA VAL A 46 -10.03 4.73 5.84
C VAL A 46 -10.36 5.72 6.96
N SER A 47 -9.85 5.52 8.18
CA SER A 47 -10.06 6.45 9.30
C SER A 47 -9.05 7.60 9.37
N CYS A 48 -8.05 7.66 8.49
CA CYS A 48 -7.03 8.72 8.53
C CYS A 48 -7.57 10.03 7.94
N GLU A 49 -7.58 11.09 8.75
CA GLU A 49 -8.04 12.43 8.33
C GLU A 49 -6.90 13.46 8.37
N THR A 50 -5.78 13.13 8.99
CA THR A 50 -4.58 13.96 9.05
C THR A 50 -3.35 13.25 8.51
N PHE A 51 -2.34 14.01 8.06
CA PHE A 51 -1.07 13.43 7.60
C PHE A 51 -0.33 12.65 8.69
N ASP A 52 -0.46 13.05 9.96
CA ASP A 52 0.13 12.32 11.09
C ASP A 52 -0.56 10.97 11.32
N GLU A 53 -1.88 10.90 11.18
CA GLU A 53 -2.61 9.62 11.22
C GLU A 53 -2.23 8.71 10.05
N VAL A 54 -2.04 9.27 8.85
CA VAL A 54 -1.56 8.50 7.69
C VAL A 54 -0.18 7.90 7.98
N ARG A 55 0.76 8.70 8.51
CA ARG A 55 2.09 8.21 8.88
C ARG A 55 2.00 7.11 9.95
N LYS A 56 1.23 7.34 11.01
CA LYS A 56 1.04 6.37 12.09
C LYS A 56 0.42 5.06 11.58
N TRP A 57 -0.60 5.14 10.73
CA TRP A 57 -1.17 3.96 10.08
C TRP A 57 -0.13 3.23 9.24
N ALA A 58 0.65 3.95 8.43
CA ALA A 58 1.65 3.34 7.56
C ALA A 58 2.70 2.56 8.36
N ASP A 59 3.16 3.10 9.48
CA ASP A 59 4.10 2.43 10.38
C ASP A 59 3.48 1.16 11.00
N VAL A 60 2.26 1.26 11.56
CA VAL A 60 1.56 0.12 12.19
C VAL A 60 1.23 -0.98 11.19
N ALA A 61 0.73 -0.61 10.01
CA ALA A 61 0.43 -1.54 8.93
C ALA A 61 1.71 -2.24 8.46
N THR A 62 2.81 -1.51 8.34
CA THR A 62 4.12 -2.08 7.96
C THR A 62 4.58 -3.13 8.95
N GLU A 63 4.55 -2.86 10.26
CA GLU A 63 4.90 -3.87 11.28
C GLU A 63 4.03 -5.12 11.15
N SER A 64 2.71 -4.91 11.00
CA SER A 64 1.75 -6.00 10.93
C SER A 64 1.94 -6.86 9.67
N ILE A 65 2.35 -6.26 8.55
CA ILE A 65 2.65 -6.98 7.31
C ILE A 65 3.98 -7.74 7.43
N ILE A 66 4.98 -7.17 8.11
CA ILE A 66 6.25 -7.87 8.39
C ILE A 66 6.00 -9.09 9.28
N GLU A 67 5.17 -8.94 10.31
CA GLU A 67 4.76 -10.04 11.18
C GLU A 67 3.89 -11.06 10.44
N PHE A 68 3.06 -10.62 9.50
CA PHE A 68 2.38 -11.54 8.60
C PHE A 68 3.39 -12.38 7.80
N ALA A 69 4.41 -11.73 7.22
CA ALA A 69 5.43 -12.40 6.43
C ALA A 69 6.36 -13.31 7.26
N SER A 70 6.59 -13.00 8.54
CA SER A 70 7.44 -13.80 9.43
C SER A 70 6.85 -15.21 9.69
N ARG A 71 5.53 -15.34 9.56
CA ARG A 71 4.80 -16.60 9.73
C ARG A 71 4.76 -17.47 8.47
N ALA A 72 5.30 -16.99 7.34
CA ALA A 72 5.33 -17.76 6.10
C ALA A 72 6.20 -19.02 6.26
N GLU A 73 5.67 -20.17 5.85
CA GLU A 73 6.30 -21.48 6.06
C GLU A 73 7.63 -21.66 5.32
N GLN A 74 7.85 -20.91 4.23
CA GLN A 74 9.05 -21.02 3.39
C GLN A 74 9.63 -19.65 3.04
N PRO A 75 10.87 -19.33 3.45
CA PRO A 75 11.56 -18.14 2.98
C PRO A 75 11.90 -18.28 1.50
N ALA A 76 12.02 -17.15 0.80
CA ALA A 76 12.49 -17.12 -0.58
C ALA A 76 13.99 -17.46 -0.69
N GLU A 77 14.76 -17.05 0.32
CA GLU A 77 16.19 -17.32 0.44
C GLU A 77 16.63 -17.21 1.91
N VAL A 78 17.71 -17.89 2.26
CA VAL A 78 18.42 -17.73 3.53
C VAL A 78 19.84 -17.29 3.22
N ASN A 79 20.23 -16.11 3.70
CA ASN A 79 21.59 -15.60 3.52
C ASN A 79 22.62 -16.45 4.27
N TRP A 80 23.90 -16.29 3.92
CA TRP A 80 25.03 -16.93 4.61
C TRP A 80 25.11 -16.61 6.11
N ASP A 81 24.58 -15.45 6.52
CA ASP A 81 24.52 -15.00 7.93
C ASP A 81 23.24 -15.48 8.66
N GLY A 82 22.46 -16.36 8.03
CA GLY A 82 21.24 -16.94 8.59
C GLY A 82 20.02 -16.03 8.50
N ARG A 83 20.13 -14.83 7.92
CA ARG A 83 18.97 -13.93 7.76
C ARG A 83 18.03 -14.41 6.67
N LEU A 84 16.75 -14.43 6.99
CA LEU A 84 15.69 -14.81 6.06
C LEU A 84 15.37 -13.70 5.08
N ARG A 85 15.14 -14.09 3.83
CA ARG A 85 14.56 -13.25 2.80
C ARG A 85 13.20 -13.79 2.39
N VAL A 86 12.27 -12.87 2.13
CA VAL A 86 10.88 -13.19 1.76
C VAL A 86 10.44 -12.32 0.60
N LEU A 87 9.52 -12.83 -0.21
CA LEU A 87 8.79 -12.00 -1.15
C LEU A 87 7.81 -11.11 -0.37
N CYS A 88 7.51 -9.92 -0.91
CA CYS A 88 6.50 -9.06 -0.30
C CYS A 88 5.13 -9.77 -0.35
N PRO A 89 4.42 -9.96 0.78
CA PRO A 89 3.15 -10.68 0.80
C PRO A 89 2.02 -9.93 0.07
N LEU A 90 2.19 -8.64 -0.22
CA LEU A 90 1.21 -7.85 -0.95
C LEU A 90 1.38 -7.93 -2.46
N CYS A 91 2.61 -7.77 -2.97
CA CYS A 91 2.86 -7.68 -4.42
C CYS A 91 3.56 -8.90 -5.00
N ASN A 92 3.97 -9.86 -4.15
CA ASN A 92 4.72 -11.06 -4.49
C ASN A 92 6.02 -10.79 -5.28
N ARG A 93 6.68 -9.66 -4.99
CA ARG A 93 7.97 -9.27 -5.61
C ARG A 93 9.11 -9.30 -4.60
N GLY A 94 10.32 -9.41 -5.12
CA GLY A 94 11.58 -9.16 -4.42
C GLY A 94 12.17 -7.78 -4.74
N PRO A 95 13.40 -7.50 -4.27
CA PRO A 95 14.10 -6.25 -4.50
C PRO A 95 14.45 -6.02 -5.96
N GLN A 96 14.87 -4.80 -6.28
CA GLN A 96 15.27 -4.41 -7.65
C GLN A 96 16.60 -5.05 -8.08
N SER A 97 17.40 -5.54 -7.12
CA SER A 97 18.64 -6.25 -7.41
C SER A 97 18.33 -7.62 -8.04
N PRO A 98 18.94 -7.97 -9.18
CA PRO A 98 18.77 -9.29 -9.78
C PRO A 98 19.50 -10.41 -9.02
N TYR A 99 20.33 -10.06 -8.03
CA TYR A 99 21.15 -11.01 -7.28
C TYR A 99 20.47 -11.53 -6.00
N ASP A 100 19.35 -10.93 -5.60
CA ASP A 100 18.68 -11.19 -4.33
C ASP A 100 17.31 -11.83 -4.57
N ASN A 101 17.04 -12.98 -3.96
CA ASN A 101 15.72 -13.60 -4.00
C ASN A 101 14.91 -13.16 -2.77
N GLY A 102 14.20 -12.05 -2.91
CA GLY A 102 13.35 -11.49 -1.87
C GLY A 102 14.05 -10.45 -0.98
N PHE A 103 13.23 -9.80 -0.16
CA PHE A 103 13.66 -8.76 0.76
C PHE A 103 14.12 -9.39 2.07
N LEU A 104 15.15 -8.84 2.71
CA LEU A 104 15.41 -9.12 4.13
C LEU A 104 14.11 -8.93 4.93
N LEU A 105 13.70 -9.95 5.69
CA LEU A 105 12.36 -10.06 6.28
C LEU A 105 11.91 -8.79 7.01
N THR A 106 12.79 -8.19 7.82
CA THR A 106 12.45 -6.99 8.59
C THR A 106 12.76 -5.72 7.79
N GLU A 107 14.03 -5.32 7.75
CA GLU A 107 14.44 -4.01 7.25
C GLU A 107 14.25 -3.87 5.73
N GLY A 108 14.49 -4.95 4.97
CA GLY A 108 14.29 -4.93 3.52
C GLY A 108 12.82 -4.75 3.16
N LEU A 109 11.93 -5.48 3.83
CA LEU A 109 10.50 -5.41 3.58
C LEU A 109 9.90 -4.08 4.04
N ARG A 110 10.34 -3.55 5.20
CA ARG A 110 9.98 -2.19 5.65
C ARG A 110 10.29 -1.15 4.58
N ARG A 111 11.52 -1.15 4.06
CA ARG A 111 11.97 -0.19 3.03
C ARG A 111 11.13 -0.28 1.76
N HIS A 112 10.78 -1.50 1.35
CA HIS A 112 9.91 -1.71 0.20
C HIS A 112 8.48 -1.20 0.44
N LEU A 113 7.89 -1.45 1.61
CA LEU A 113 6.53 -1.00 1.91
C LEU A 113 6.44 0.53 1.99
N LEU A 114 7.42 1.17 2.62
CA LEU A 114 7.44 2.63 2.83
C LEU A 114 8.11 3.41 1.67
N GLY A 115 8.82 2.73 0.76
CA GLY A 115 9.53 3.39 -0.34
C GLY A 115 10.77 4.19 0.11
N THR A 116 11.48 3.72 1.13
CA THR A 116 12.64 4.42 1.72
C THR A 116 13.98 3.85 1.23
N TYR A 117 15.07 4.59 1.45
CA TYR A 117 16.44 4.19 1.07
C TYR A 117 16.57 3.74 -0.40
N ASN A 118 15.98 4.54 -1.33
CA ASN A 118 15.94 4.27 -2.77
C ASN A 118 15.24 2.96 -3.18
N SER A 119 14.48 2.33 -2.28
CA SER A 119 13.70 1.15 -2.60
C SER A 119 12.43 1.55 -3.35
N ARG A 120 12.13 0.87 -4.46
CA ARG A 120 10.83 1.01 -5.13
C ARG A 120 9.72 0.62 -4.15
N GLN A 121 8.76 1.54 -3.94
CA GLN A 121 7.62 1.28 -3.07
C GLN A 121 6.76 0.13 -3.61
N CYS A 122 6.24 -0.71 -2.71
CA CYS A 122 5.22 -1.71 -3.01
C CYS A 122 4.01 -1.06 -3.69
N SER A 123 3.59 -1.57 -4.84
CA SER A 123 2.49 -0.98 -5.62
C SER A 123 1.13 -1.11 -4.91
N VAL A 124 0.92 -2.20 -4.18
CA VAL A 124 -0.32 -2.42 -3.40
C VAL A 124 -0.35 -1.49 -2.19
N PHE A 125 0.74 -1.40 -1.44
CA PHE A 125 0.83 -0.49 -0.30
C PHE A 125 0.72 0.98 -0.74
N ALA A 126 1.35 1.34 -1.87
CA ALA A 126 1.25 2.66 -2.47
C ALA A 126 -0.20 3.02 -2.87
N ALA A 127 -1.00 2.05 -3.32
CA ALA A 127 -2.41 2.27 -3.62
C ALA A 127 -3.19 2.67 -2.36
N ALA A 128 -3.05 1.91 -1.27
CA ALA A 128 -3.68 2.23 0.01
C ALA A 128 -3.17 3.56 0.60
N HIS A 129 -1.87 3.80 0.54
CA HIS A 129 -1.25 5.03 1.04
C HIS A 129 -1.72 6.27 0.26
N ALA A 130 -1.87 6.17 -1.07
CA ALA A 130 -2.40 7.26 -1.88
C ALA A 130 -3.86 7.59 -1.51
N MET A 131 -4.70 6.58 -1.26
CA MET A 131 -6.08 6.80 -0.78
C MET A 131 -6.10 7.52 0.57
N ALA A 132 -5.20 7.14 1.48
CA ALA A 132 -5.06 7.76 2.80
C ALA A 132 -4.67 9.25 2.69
N LEU A 133 -3.67 9.55 1.85
CA LEU A 133 -3.22 10.91 1.59
C LEU A 133 -4.31 11.76 0.93
N ASP A 134 -5.05 11.21 -0.03
CA ASP A 134 -6.14 11.91 -0.70
C ASP A 134 -7.27 12.25 0.29
N ARG A 135 -7.58 11.34 1.24
CA ARG A 135 -8.53 11.62 2.32
C ARG A 135 -8.03 12.73 3.23
N ALA A 136 -6.78 12.67 3.68
CA ALA A 136 -6.19 13.69 4.54
C ALA A 136 -6.13 15.07 3.87
N ARG A 137 -5.85 15.14 2.56
CA ARG A 137 -5.89 16.39 1.77
C ARG A 137 -7.30 17.00 1.76
N ARG A 138 -8.31 16.17 1.45
CA ARG A 138 -9.71 16.59 1.44
C ARG A 138 -10.17 17.10 2.81
N ALA A 139 -9.80 16.41 3.89
CA ALA A 139 -10.10 16.83 5.25
C ALA A 139 -9.40 18.15 5.63
N ALA A 140 -8.18 18.37 5.13
CA ALA A 140 -7.45 19.63 5.30
C ALA A 140 -7.94 20.78 4.39
N GLY A 141 -8.95 20.55 3.55
CA GLY A 141 -9.46 21.53 2.59
C GLY A 141 -8.48 21.86 1.45
N ARG A 142 -7.60 20.91 1.09
CA ARG A 142 -6.60 21.05 0.02
C ARG A 142 -6.90 20.16 -1.17
#